data_AF-A0ABD5LGN8-F1
#
_entry.id   AF-A0ABD5LGN8-F1
#
_cell.length_a   1.000
_cell.length_b   1.000
_cell.length_c   1.000
_cell.angle_alpha   90.00
_cell.angle_beta   90.00
_cell.angle_gamma   90.00
#
_symmetry.space_group_name_H-M   'P 1'
#
loop_
_entity.id
_entity.type
_entity.pdbx_description
1 polymer ?
#
loop_
_entity_poly.entity_id
_entity_poly.type
_entity_poly.pdbx_seq_one_letter_code
_entity_poly.pdbx_strand_id
1 'polypeptide(L)' 'MEEPFPWRDWQKIAFGGLGWTPRTFWSSSLTEFTLAVKGKAEANGTKKSVAPPSDDEIDELIKKYGG' A
#
# COMPACT_ATOMS: atom_id res chain seq x y z
N MET A 1 20.55 -4.94 -13.11
CA MET A 1 19.21 -5.56 -13.18
C MET A 1 18.25 -4.39 -13.26
N GLU A 2 17.50 -4.23 -14.35
CA GLU A 2 16.55 -3.12 -14.53
C GLU A 2 15.56 -3.13 -13.35
N GLU A 3 15.32 -1.98 -12.72
CA GLU A 3 14.28 -1.90 -11.70
C GLU A 3 12.97 -2.37 -12.32
N PRO A 4 12.28 -3.35 -11.70
CA PRO A 4 11.03 -3.83 -12.26
C PRO A 4 10.07 -2.63 -12.34
N PHE A 5 9.49 -2.43 -13.53
CA PHE A 5 8.47 -1.40 -13.72
C PHE A 5 7.48 -1.38 -12.54
N PRO A 6 7.07 -0.18 -12.07
CA PRO A 6 6.47 0.02 -10.75
C PRO A 6 5.18 -0.78 -10.48
N TRP A 7 4.51 -1.29 -11.52
CA TRP A 7 3.32 -2.13 -11.39
C TRP A 7 3.59 -3.59 -10.98
N ARG A 8 4.85 -4.07 -11.02
CA ARG A 8 5.19 -5.47 -10.67
C ARG A 8 4.91 -5.76 -9.20
N ASP A 9 5.12 -4.80 -8.32
CA ASP A 9 4.79 -4.98 -6.90
C ASP A 9 3.28 -4.98 -6.68
N TRP A 10 2.53 -4.21 -7.45
CA TRP A 10 1.07 -4.22 -7.39
C TRP A 10 0.49 -5.54 -7.87
N GLN A 11 1.09 -6.14 -8.91
CA GLN A 11 0.72 -7.48 -9.38
C GLN A 11 0.99 -8.57 -8.34
N LYS A 12 2.11 -8.50 -7.59
CA LYS A 12 2.38 -9.45 -6.49
C LYS A 12 1.29 -9.37 -5.42
N ILE A 13 0.87 -8.17 -5.05
CA ILE A 13 -0.21 -7.96 -4.07
C ILE A 13 -1.54 -8.49 -4.63
N ALA A 14 -1.85 -8.20 -5.89
CA ALA A 14 -3.10 -8.65 -6.51
C ALA A 14 -3.17 -10.18 -6.65
N PHE A 15 -2.16 -10.80 -7.25
CA PHE A 15 -2.18 -12.23 -7.56
C PHE A 15 -1.93 -13.10 -6.33
N GLY A 16 -1.03 -12.67 -5.45
CA GLY A 16 -0.73 -13.37 -4.21
C GLY A 16 -1.67 -12.98 -3.07
N GLY A 17 -1.66 -11.70 -2.69
CA GLY A 17 -2.36 -11.21 -1.50
C GLY A 17 -3.89 -11.22 -1.62
N LEU A 18 -4.41 -10.85 -2.80
CA LEU A 18 -5.85 -10.80 -3.07
C LEU A 18 -6.38 -12.05 -3.79
N GLY A 19 -5.52 -12.89 -4.35
CA GLY A 19 -5.92 -14.04 -5.16
C GLY A 19 -6.62 -13.65 -6.47
N TRP A 20 -6.38 -12.43 -6.97
CA TRP A 20 -7.00 -11.96 -8.19
C TRP A 20 -6.40 -12.64 -9.42
N THR A 21 -7.25 -12.86 -10.42
CA THR A 21 -6.78 -13.26 -11.74
C THR A 21 -6.19 -12.06 -12.49
N PRO A 22 -5.33 -12.27 -13.52
CA PRO A 22 -4.85 -11.17 -14.37
C PRO A 22 -5.98 -10.35 -14.98
N ARG A 23 -7.10 -11.00 -15.37
CA ARG A 23 -8.28 -10.31 -15.90
C ARG A 23 -8.85 -9.33 -14.87
N THR A 24 -9.05 -9.77 -13.64
CA THR A 24 -9.57 -8.92 -12.56
C THR A 24 -8.63 -7.75 -12.27
N PHE A 25 -7.32 -7.98 -12.24
CA PHE A 25 -6.34 -6.91 -12.01
C PHE A 25 -6.39 -5.82 -13.10
N TRP A 26 -6.40 -6.21 -14.38
CA TRP A 26 -6.39 -5.25 -15.48
C TRP A 26 -7.75 -4.59 -15.74
N SER A 27 -8.85 -5.19 -15.28
CA SER A 27 -10.19 -4.58 -15.37
C SER A 27 -10.49 -3.62 -14.22
N SER A 28 -9.74 -3.70 -13.11
CA SER A 28 -9.97 -2.88 -11.92
C SER A 28 -9.29 -1.52 -12.02
N SER A 29 -9.96 -0.51 -11.50
CA SER A 29 -9.38 0.81 -11.24
C SER A 29 -8.40 0.78 -10.07
N LEU A 30 -7.55 1.82 -9.97
CA LEU A 30 -6.64 2.00 -8.84
C LEU A 30 -7.41 2.09 -7.50
N THR A 31 -8.58 2.72 -7.50
CA THR A 31 -9.43 2.83 -6.32
C THR A 31 -9.92 1.45 -5.86
N GLU A 32 -10.42 0.62 -6.77
CA GLU A 32 -10.87 -0.74 -6.45
C GLU A 32 -9.73 -1.61 -5.93
N PHE A 33 -8.55 -1.51 -6.54
CA PHE A 33 -7.35 -2.18 -6.05
C PHE A 33 -7.01 -1.77 -4.61
N THR A 34 -6.93 -0.46 -4.33
CA THR A 34 -6.57 0.01 -2.98
C THR A 34 -7.63 -0.33 -1.92
N LEU A 35 -8.92 -0.31 -2.29
CA LEU A 35 -10.00 -0.73 -1.40
C LEU A 35 -9.95 -2.23 -1.11
N ALA A 36 -9.68 -3.06 -2.12
CA ALA A 36 -9.54 -4.50 -1.92
C ALA A 36 -8.34 -4.85 -1.02
N VAL A 37 -7.21 -4.16 -1.21
CA VAL A 37 -6.04 -4.31 -0.32
C VAL A 37 -6.38 -3.92 1.12
N LYS A 38 -7.05 -2.78 1.33
CA LYS A 38 -7.49 -2.35 2.66
C LYS A 38 -8.44 -3.36 3.30
N GLY A 39 -9.49 -3.77 2.58
CA GLY A 39 -10.46 -4.74 3.07
C GLY A 39 -9.83 -6.08 3.44
N LYS A 40 -8.86 -6.57 2.65
CA LYS A 40 -8.12 -7.79 2.97
C LYS A 40 -7.24 -7.64 4.22
N ALA A 41 -6.57 -6.50 4.37
CA ALA A 41 -5.76 -6.20 5.56
C ALA A 41 -6.63 -6.14 6.83
N GLU A 42 -7.78 -5.46 6.76
CA GLU A 42 -8.76 -5.38 7.84
C GLU A 42 -9.31 -6.76 8.21
N ALA A 43 -9.68 -7.57 7.21
CA ALA A 43 -10.14 -8.95 7.43
C ALA A 43 -9.07 -9.85 8.08
N ASN A 44 -7.79 -9.60 7.79
CA ASN A 44 -6.67 -10.28 8.41
C ASN A 44 -6.28 -9.70 9.79
N GLY A 45 -7.09 -8.80 10.36
CA GLY A 45 -6.86 -8.21 11.68
C GLY A 45 -5.77 -7.13 11.70
N THR A 46 -5.27 -6.70 10.55
CA THR A 46 -4.36 -5.55 10.46
C THR A 46 -5.17 -4.26 10.63
N LYS A 47 -5.45 -3.90 11.88
CA LYS A 47 -5.88 -2.53 12.20
C LYS A 47 -4.66 -1.64 12.01
N LYS A 48 -4.70 -0.73 11.04
CA LYS A 48 -3.74 0.37 11.01
C LYS A 48 -3.98 1.23 12.25
N SER A 49 -3.30 0.92 13.35
CA SER A 49 -3.02 1.91 14.39
C SER A 49 -2.06 2.90 13.76
N VAL A 50 -2.59 3.88 13.04
CA VAL A 50 -1.81 5.08 12.74
C VAL A 50 -1.76 5.82 14.07
N ALA A 51 -0.79 5.47 14.90
CA ALA A 51 -0.43 6.33 16.01
C ALA A 51 0.03 7.66 15.39
N PRO A 52 -0.35 8.81 15.98
CA PRO A 52 0.29 10.05 15.60
C PRO A 52 1.81 9.91 15.77
N PRO A 53 2.61 10.60 14.94
CA PRO A 53 4.06 10.62 15.13
C PRO A 53 4.40 11.13 16.54
N SER A 54 5.48 10.63 17.12
CA SER A 54 6.01 11.23 18.35
C SER A 54 6.54 12.64 18.08
N ASP A 55 6.69 13.45 19.12
CA ASP A 55 7.28 14.79 19.01
C ASP A 55 8.68 14.74 18.37
N ASP A 56 9.48 13.73 18.71
CA ASP A 56 10.80 13.50 18.10
C ASP A 56 10.70 13.20 16.58
N GLU A 57 9.72 12.40 16.16
CA GLU A 57 9.49 12.11 14.73
C GLU A 57 9.01 13.36 13.98
N ILE A 58 8.20 14.21 14.63
CA ILE A 58 7.80 15.51 14.09
C ILE A 58 9.03 16.41 13.93
N ASP A 59 9.89 16.52 14.93
CA ASP A 59 11.10 17.34 14.89
C ASP A 59 12.08 16.90 13.79
N GLU A 60 12.27 15.58 13.61
CA GLU A 60 13.07 15.04 12.51
C GLU A 60 12.48 15.38 11.13
N LEU A 61 11.16 15.32 11.00
CA LEU A 61 10.47 15.67 9.76
C LEU A 61 10.60 17.17 9.45
N ILE A 62 10.45 18.03 10.46
CA ILE A 62 10.65 19.48 10.33
C ILE A 62 12.10 19.77 9.94
N LYS A 63 13.09 19.14 10.58
CA LYS A 63 14.50 19.33 10.21
C LYS A 63 14.79 18.89 8.76
N LYS A 64 14.12 17.84 8.29
CA LYS A 64 14.36 17.27 6.96
C LYS A 64 13.65 18.02 5.84
N TYR A 65 12.46 18.57 6.09
CA TYR A 65 11.59 19.14 5.05
C TYR A 65 11.09 20.56 5.34
N GLY A 66 11.34 21.10 6.53
CA GLY A 66 10.77 22.36 7.03
C GLY A 66 11.43 23.63 6.51
N GLY A 67 12.60 23.54 5.87
CA GLY A 67 13.33 24.70 5.32
C GLY A 67 14.26 25.36 6.33
#